data_AF-A0A7T6ZB21-F1
#
_entry.id   AF-A0A7T6ZB21-F1
#
_cell.length_a   1.000
_cell.length_b   1.000
_cell.length_c   1.000
_cell.angle_alpha   90.00
_cell.angle_beta   90.00
_cell.angle_gamma   90.00
#
_symmetry.space_group_name_H-M   'P 1'
#
loop_
_entity.id
_entity.type
_entity.pdbx_description
1 polymer ?
#
loop_
_entity_poly.entity_id
_entity_poly.type
_entity_poly.pdbx_seq_one_letter_code
_entity_poly.pdbx_strand_id
1 'polypeptide(L)'
;MEVLWIGLAFAAYALAIIGVIYPIIPSGPAYILAIVFFGLYVGFGDFGFGFWIGQTLIVALLFGLDFITSYYGITRVGGSKGAVWGSMIGLIIGPFIIPVLGIIIGAVAGAIIGELLAGGHHLKSLGRIGLGSLVGYLAGAVIKFILLFIGLLLAGFSWWI
;
A
#
# COMPACT_ATOMS: atom_id res chain seq x y z
N MET A 1 14.95 18.48 -21.82
CA MET A 1 13.73 18.38 -21.00
C MET A 1 13.17 16.97 -21.00
N GLU A 2 13.12 16.30 -22.15
CA GLU A 2 12.70 14.90 -22.29
C GLU A 2 13.43 13.91 -21.35
N VAL A 3 14.77 13.92 -21.34
CA VAL A 3 15.59 13.06 -20.47
C VAL A 3 15.32 13.29 -18.97
N LEU A 4 14.95 14.52 -18.59
CA LEU A 4 14.62 14.85 -17.21
C LEU A 4 13.31 14.19 -16.79
N TRP A 5 12.25 14.32 -17.60
CA TRP A 5 10.94 13.78 -17.26
C TRP A 5 10.92 12.26 -17.19
N ILE A 6 11.56 11.58 -18.14
CA ILE A 6 11.68 10.13 -18.08
C ILE A 6 12.51 9.66 -16.88
N GLY A 7 13.61 10.36 -16.55
CA GLY A 7 14.41 10.08 -15.37
C GLY A 7 13.62 10.24 -14.06
N LEU A 8 12.83 11.31 -13.95
CA LEU A 8 11.94 11.53 -12.81
C LEU A 8 10.81 10.49 -12.72
N ALA A 9 10.25 10.06 -13.86
CA ALA A 9 9.25 9.01 -13.89
C ALA A 9 9.81 7.69 -13.36
N PHE A 10 10.99 7.29 -13.82
CA PHE A 10 11.68 6.09 -13.34
C PHE A 10 12.02 6.19 -11.84
N ALA A 11 12.54 7.33 -11.40
CA ALA A 11 12.86 7.55 -9.98
C ALA A 11 11.61 7.46 -9.10
N ALA A 12 10.52 8.11 -9.50
CA ALA A 12 9.25 8.07 -8.78
C ALA A 12 8.63 6.66 -8.76
N TYR A 13 8.73 5.92 -9.87
CA TYR A 13 8.26 4.54 -9.93
C TYR A 13 9.09 3.60 -9.04
N ALA A 14 10.42 3.77 -9.04
CA ALA A 14 11.30 3.04 -8.12
C ALA A 14 10.96 3.36 -6.66
N LEU A 15 10.68 4.62 -6.33
CA LEU A 15 10.20 5.02 -5.01
C LEU A 15 8.84 4.40 -4.65
N ALA A 16 7.94 4.22 -5.62
CA ALA A 16 6.68 3.54 -5.39
C ALA A 16 6.89 2.07 -5.01
N ILE A 17 7.78 1.36 -5.70
CA ILE A 17 8.17 -0.01 -5.39
C ILE A 17 8.85 -0.08 -4.01
N ILE A 18 9.82 0.79 -3.76
CA ILE A 18 10.52 0.88 -2.46
C ILE A 18 9.51 1.16 -1.36
N GLY A 19 8.54 2.04 -1.58
CA GLY A 19 7.49 2.40 -0.62
C GLY A 19 6.59 1.24 -0.20
N VAL A 20 6.52 0.16 -0.98
CA VAL A 20 5.80 -1.06 -0.56
C VAL A 20 6.58 -1.83 0.52
N ILE A 21 7.92 -1.81 0.47
CA ILE A 21 8.80 -2.48 1.45
C ILE A 21 9.16 -1.53 2.61
N TYR A 22 9.39 -0.27 2.28
CA TYR A 22 9.86 0.81 3.14
C TYR A 22 8.79 1.91 3.24
N PRO A 23 7.74 1.70 4.04
CA PRO A 23 6.52 2.50 4.04
C PRO A 23 6.66 3.84 4.78
N ILE A 24 7.89 4.32 4.98
CA ILE A 24 8.13 5.76 5.20
C ILE A 24 7.79 6.53 3.92
N ILE A 25 7.96 5.89 2.76
CA ILE A 25 7.64 6.45 1.45
C ILE A 25 6.23 5.98 1.06
N PRO A 26 5.24 6.88 0.95
CA PRO A 26 3.91 6.51 0.53
C PRO A 26 3.93 6.03 -0.94
N SER A 27 3.69 4.74 -1.18
CA SER A 27 3.80 4.15 -2.53
C SER A 27 2.78 4.70 -3.51
N GLY A 28 1.53 4.96 -3.07
CA GLY A 28 0.48 5.55 -3.90
C GLY A 28 0.86 6.93 -4.46
N PRO A 29 1.21 7.91 -3.60
CA PRO A 29 1.72 9.21 -4.06
C PRO A 29 2.95 9.13 -4.97
N ALA A 30 3.91 8.26 -4.65
CA ALA A 30 5.07 8.05 -5.52
C ALA A 30 4.68 7.50 -6.90
N TYR A 31 3.70 6.60 -6.95
CA TYR A 31 3.17 6.06 -8.21
C TYR A 31 2.44 7.13 -9.05
N ILE A 32 1.65 8.00 -8.40
CA ILE A 32 1.01 9.14 -9.09
C ILE A 32 2.08 10.03 -9.73
N LEU A 33 3.14 10.36 -9.00
CA LEU A 33 4.23 11.17 -9.54
C LEU A 33 4.90 10.50 -10.75
N ALA A 34 5.09 9.18 -10.71
CA ALA A 34 5.63 8.43 -11.85
C ALA A 34 4.77 8.61 -13.11
N ILE A 35 3.45 8.45 -12.99
CA ILE A 35 2.51 8.61 -14.11
C ILE A 35 2.48 10.06 -14.60
N VAL A 36 2.50 11.04 -13.69
CA VAL A 36 2.51 12.46 -14.05
C VAL A 36 3.78 12.84 -14.81
N PHE A 37 4.96 12.43 -14.33
CA PHE A 37 6.22 12.68 -15.04
C PHE A 37 6.27 11.95 -16.37
N PHE A 38 5.71 10.75 -16.46
CA PHE A 38 5.57 10.03 -17.72
C PHE A 38 4.64 10.74 -18.70
N GLY A 39 3.51 11.28 -18.21
CA GLY A 39 2.60 12.13 -18.98
C GLY A 39 3.21 13.44 -19.45
N LEU A 40 4.13 14.03 -18.67
CA LEU A 40 4.91 15.21 -19.09
C LEU A 40 5.97 14.89 -20.15
N TYR A 41 6.42 13.64 -20.22
CA TYR A 41 7.36 13.18 -21.24
C TYR A 41 6.65 12.85 -22.56
N VAL A 42 5.62 12.00 -22.51
CA VAL A 42 4.90 11.53 -23.71
C VAL A 42 3.91 12.59 -24.21
N GLY A 43 3.15 13.19 -23.29
CA GLY A 43 1.96 13.99 -23.59
C GLY A 43 0.72 13.34 -23.01
N PHE A 44 -0.03 14.07 -22.16
CA PHE A 44 -1.24 13.53 -21.51
C PHE A 44 -2.35 13.16 -22.51
N GLY A 45 -2.39 13.83 -23.65
CA GLY A 45 -3.38 13.61 -24.71
C GLY A 45 -3.10 12.40 -25.60
N ASP A 46 -1.87 11.88 -25.57
CA ASP A 46 -1.47 10.72 -26.39
C ASP A 46 -1.90 9.40 -25.75
N PHE A 47 -2.21 9.41 -24.46
CA PHE A 47 -2.79 8.26 -23.79
C PHE A 47 -4.32 8.18 -23.97
N GLY A 48 -4.79 7.04 -24.43
CA GLY A 48 -6.23 6.76 -24.56
C GLY A 48 -6.96 6.67 -23.20
N PHE A 49 -8.30 6.81 -23.24
CA PHE A 49 -9.14 6.79 -22.03
C PHE A 49 -8.97 5.53 -21.16
N GLY A 50 -8.77 4.36 -21.80
CA GLY A 50 -8.54 3.11 -21.09
C GLY A 50 -7.27 3.11 -20.22
N PHE A 51 -6.20 3.78 -20.65
CA PHE A 51 -5.00 3.96 -19.85
C PHE A 51 -5.33 4.72 -18.56
N TRP A 52 -5.98 5.88 -18.68
CA TRP A 52 -6.31 6.72 -17.52
C TRP A 52 -7.26 6.05 -16.54
N ILE A 53 -8.26 5.28 -17.02
CA ILE A 53 -9.10 4.45 -16.14
C ILE A 53 -8.23 3.43 -15.40
N GLY A 54 -7.39 2.69 -16.12
CA GLY A 54 -6.54 1.65 -15.53
C GLY A 54 -5.62 2.22 -14.45
N GLN A 55 -4.95 3.33 -14.75
CA GLN A 55 -4.06 4.01 -13.81
C GLN A 55 -4.81 4.53 -12.57
N THR A 56 -5.97 5.14 -12.77
CA THR A 56 -6.80 5.66 -11.67
C THR A 56 -7.29 4.53 -10.76
N LEU A 57 -7.71 3.40 -11.34
CA LEU A 57 -8.13 2.24 -10.58
C LEU A 57 -7.00 1.65 -9.75
N ILE A 58 -5.80 1.53 -10.33
CA ILE A 58 -4.61 1.07 -9.61
C ILE A 58 -4.32 1.99 -8.43
N VAL A 59 -4.29 3.31 -8.65
CA VAL A 59 -4.07 4.30 -7.59
C VAL A 59 -5.10 4.14 -6.47
N ALA A 60 -6.38 4.06 -6.80
CA ALA A 60 -7.45 3.89 -5.82
C ALA A 60 -7.25 2.61 -4.98
N LEU A 61 -6.89 1.50 -5.63
CA LEU A 61 -6.57 0.24 -4.95
C LEU A 61 -5.35 0.38 -4.04
N LEU A 62 -4.28 1.05 -4.46
CA LEU A 62 -3.07 1.24 -3.63
C LEU A 62 -3.37 1.93 -2.29
N PHE A 63 -4.30 2.89 -2.25
CA PHE A 63 -4.70 3.56 -1.01
C PHE A 63 -5.67 2.73 -0.16
N GLY A 64 -6.59 1.99 -0.78
CA GLY A 64 -7.58 1.20 -0.06
C GLY A 64 -7.04 -0.13 0.47
N LEU A 65 -5.94 -0.63 -0.09
CA LEU A 65 -5.56 -2.03 0.08
C LEU A 65 -5.20 -2.40 1.52
N ASP A 66 -4.44 -1.56 2.22
CA ASP A 66 -3.98 -1.89 3.57
C ASP A 66 -5.16 -2.06 4.53
N PHE A 67 -6.17 -1.19 4.38
CA PHE A 67 -7.41 -1.29 5.14
C PHE A 67 -8.16 -2.56 4.78
N ILE A 68 -8.36 -2.83 3.48
CA ILE A 68 -9.10 -4.01 3.00
C ILE A 68 -8.44 -5.29 3.51
N THR A 69 -7.14 -5.47 3.29
CA THR A 69 -6.46 -6.72 3.64
C THR A 69 -6.30 -6.90 5.13
N SER A 70 -6.05 -5.83 5.90
CA SER A 70 -6.00 -5.92 7.36
C SER A 70 -7.38 -6.18 7.96
N TYR A 71 -8.43 -5.55 7.44
CA TYR A 71 -9.81 -5.82 7.83
C TYR A 71 -10.13 -7.30 7.65
N TYR A 72 -9.89 -7.86 6.46
CA TYR A 72 -10.13 -9.28 6.21
C TYR A 72 -9.22 -10.19 7.04
N GLY A 73 -7.94 -9.86 7.19
CA GLY A 73 -6.98 -10.65 7.96
C GLY A 73 -7.38 -10.78 9.44
N ILE A 74 -7.82 -9.67 10.04
CA ILE A 74 -8.21 -9.58 11.46
C ILE A 74 -9.60 -10.16 11.70
N THR A 75 -10.60 -9.78 10.89
CA THR A 75 -11.99 -10.24 11.11
C THR A 75 -12.15 -11.73 10.83
N ARG A 76 -11.38 -12.30 9.90
CA ARG A 76 -11.39 -13.74 9.60
C ARG A 76 -10.93 -14.61 10.77
N VAL A 77 -10.12 -14.06 11.68
CA VAL A 77 -9.68 -14.73 12.90
C VAL A 77 -10.52 -14.35 14.13
N GLY A 78 -11.59 -13.57 13.95
CA GLY A 78 -12.53 -13.17 15.00
C GLY A 78 -12.18 -11.87 15.72
N GLY A 79 -11.26 -11.06 15.19
CA GLY A 79 -10.91 -9.77 15.79
C GLY A 79 -11.98 -8.70 15.62
N SER A 80 -12.01 -7.77 16.56
CA SER A 80 -12.95 -6.65 16.59
C SER A 80 -12.59 -5.55 15.59
N LYS A 81 -13.51 -4.59 15.41
CA LYS A 81 -13.21 -3.33 14.70
C LYS A 81 -12.12 -2.52 15.39
N GLY A 82 -11.99 -2.64 16.72
CA GLY A 82 -10.93 -2.00 17.50
C GLY A 82 -9.55 -2.51 17.07
N ALA A 83 -9.41 -3.82 16.86
CA ALA A 83 -8.18 -4.41 16.34
C ALA A 83 -7.84 -3.91 14.92
N VAL A 84 -8.84 -3.77 14.04
CA VAL A 84 -8.61 -3.24 12.68
C VAL A 84 -8.08 -1.81 12.72
N TRP A 85 -8.74 -0.92 13.48
CA TRP A 85 -8.30 0.47 13.61
C TRP A 85 -6.96 0.61 14.33
N GLY A 86 -6.75 -0.20 15.37
CA GLY A 86 -5.47 -0.25 16.07
C GLY A 86 -4.32 -0.66 15.15
N SER A 87 -4.53 -1.66 14.30
CA SER A 87 -3.57 -2.07 13.27
C SER A 87 -3.25 -0.95 12.28
N MET A 88 -4.27 -0.26 11.75
CA MET A 88 -4.11 0.87 10.83
C MET A 88 -3.28 2.01 11.45
N ILE A 89 -3.59 2.39 12.68
CA ILE A 89 -2.84 3.40 13.41
C ILE A 89 -1.40 2.93 13.63
N GLY A 90 -1.22 1.66 13.97
CA GLY A 90 0.08 1.04 14.15
C GLY A 90 0.93 1.01 12.87
N LEU A 91 0.34 0.76 11.71
CA LEU A 91 1.02 0.83 10.40
C LEU A 91 1.52 2.24 10.09
N ILE A 92 0.77 3.27 10.51
CA ILE A 92 1.14 4.67 10.29
C ILE A 92 2.20 5.11 11.30
N ILE A 93 1.98 4.90 12.59
CA ILE A 93 2.86 5.43 13.67
C ILE A 93 4.11 4.58 13.84
N GLY A 94 3.99 3.27 13.71
CA GLY A 94 5.07 2.30 13.94
C GLY A 94 6.39 2.62 13.23
N PRO A 95 6.42 2.89 11.91
CA PRO A 95 7.65 3.23 11.21
C PRO A 95 8.37 4.49 11.74
N PHE A 96 7.66 5.42 12.38
CA PHE A 96 8.27 6.61 13.00
C PHE A 96 8.94 6.31 14.35
N ILE A 97 8.57 5.21 15.01
CA ILE A 97 9.18 4.78 16.29
C ILE A 97 10.37 3.88 16.02
N ILE A 98 10.18 2.84 15.21
CA ILE A 98 11.23 1.89 14.82
C ILE A 98 11.24 1.82 13.30
N PRO A 99 12.23 2.42 12.62
CA PRO A 99 12.33 2.31 11.18
C PRO A 99 12.37 0.84 10.73
N VAL A 100 11.71 0.52 9.59
CA VAL A 100 11.57 -0.84 9.00
C VAL A 100 10.74 -1.82 9.83
N LEU A 101 11.14 -2.12 11.07
CA LEU A 101 10.45 -3.13 11.88
C LEU A 101 9.16 -2.59 12.50
N GLY A 102 9.08 -1.28 12.70
CA GLY A 102 7.96 -0.62 13.35
C GLY A 102 6.64 -0.79 12.63
N ILE A 103 6.61 -1.10 11.33
CA ILE A 103 5.35 -1.34 10.61
C ILE A 103 4.76 -2.69 10.99
N ILE A 104 5.60 -3.73 10.95
CA ILE A 104 5.22 -5.09 11.33
C ILE A 104 4.85 -5.10 12.80
N ILE A 105 5.72 -4.55 13.65
CA ILE A 105 5.49 -4.47 15.09
C ILE A 105 4.28 -3.58 15.38
N GLY A 106 4.15 -2.45 14.72
CA GLY A 106 3.07 -1.48 14.89
C GLY A 106 1.72 -2.07 14.49
N ALA A 107 1.61 -2.73 13.34
CA ALA A 107 0.38 -3.40 12.92
C ALA A 107 -0.06 -4.47 13.92
N VAL A 108 0.87 -5.33 14.35
CA VAL A 108 0.60 -6.42 15.29
C VAL A 108 0.27 -5.89 16.67
N ALA A 109 1.09 -5.01 17.23
CA ALA A 109 0.89 -4.42 18.54
C ALA A 109 -0.37 -3.54 18.56
N GLY A 110 -0.58 -2.75 17.51
CA GLY A 110 -1.77 -1.93 17.32
C GLY A 110 -3.03 -2.77 17.28
N ALA A 111 -3.04 -3.88 16.54
CA ALA A 111 -4.15 -4.82 16.51
C ALA A 111 -4.46 -5.40 17.90
N ILE A 112 -3.43 -5.82 18.63
CA ILE A 112 -3.57 -6.39 19.98
C ILE A 112 -4.08 -5.34 20.97
N ILE A 113 -3.51 -4.14 20.96
CA ILE A 113 -3.94 -3.03 21.83
C ILE A 113 -5.37 -2.62 21.49
N GLY A 114 -5.69 -2.50 20.20
CA GLY A 114 -7.05 -2.18 19.74
C GLY A 114 -8.09 -3.22 20.17
N GLU A 115 -7.72 -4.50 20.15
CA GLU A 115 -8.58 -5.58 20.65
C GLU A 115 -8.78 -5.51 22.17
N LEU A 116 -7.71 -5.27 22.92
CA LEU A 116 -7.76 -5.14 24.37
C LEU A 116 -8.68 -3.98 24.79
N LEU A 117 -8.57 -2.84 24.11
CA LEU A 117 -9.44 -1.68 24.34
C LEU A 117 -10.90 -1.93 23.96
N ALA A 118 -11.14 -2.85 23.02
CA ALA A 118 -12.47 -3.31 22.64
C ALA A 118 -13.06 -4.38 23.59
N GLY A 119 -12.34 -4.75 24.67
CA GLY A 119 -12.79 -5.71 25.68
C GLY A 119 -12.41 -7.17 25.40
N GLY A 120 -11.53 -7.43 24.43
CA GLY A 120 -11.03 -8.77 24.14
C GLY A 120 -9.88 -9.16 25.09
N HIS A 121 -10.12 -10.11 26.00
CA HIS A 121 -9.14 -10.45 27.06
C HIS A 121 -8.46 -11.82 26.93
N HIS A 122 -8.83 -12.64 25.93
CA HIS A 122 -8.29 -13.99 25.82
C HIS A 122 -6.95 -14.02 25.06
N LEU A 123 -5.84 -14.37 25.72
CA LEU A 123 -4.48 -14.39 25.14
C LEU A 123 -4.37 -15.15 23.81
N LYS A 124 -4.98 -16.34 23.70
CA LYS A 124 -4.98 -17.13 22.46
C LYS A 124 -5.70 -16.41 21.30
N SER A 125 -6.68 -15.56 21.62
CA SER A 125 -7.39 -14.74 20.64
C SER A 125 -6.50 -13.58 20.17
N LEU A 126 -5.85 -12.89 21.11
CA LEU A 126 -4.95 -11.77 20.82
C LEU A 126 -3.79 -12.17 19.90
N GLY A 127 -3.15 -13.31 20.16
CA GLY A 127 -2.08 -13.82 19.30
C GLY A 127 -2.56 -14.11 17.87
N ARG A 128 -3.75 -14.71 17.72
CA ARG A 128 -4.35 -14.95 16.39
C ARG A 128 -4.69 -13.64 15.69
N ILE A 129 -5.20 -12.64 16.40
CA ILE A 129 -5.55 -11.32 15.86
C ILE A 129 -4.30 -10.57 15.40
N GLY A 130 -3.23 -10.58 16.19
CA GLY A 130 -1.93 -10.04 15.79
C GLY A 130 -1.40 -10.72 14.51
N LEU A 131 -1.44 -12.06 14.45
CA LEU A 131 -1.08 -12.80 13.24
C LEU A 131 -1.99 -12.47 12.05
N GLY A 132 -3.30 -12.31 12.28
CA GLY A 132 -4.26 -11.90 11.26
C GLY A 132 -3.92 -10.53 10.67
N SER A 133 -3.52 -9.57 11.52
CA SER A 133 -3.00 -8.27 11.08
C SER A 133 -1.72 -8.39 10.25
N LEU A 134 -0.78 -9.22 10.68
CA LEU A 134 0.48 -9.42 9.96
C LEU A 134 0.24 -10.02 8.57
N VAL A 135 -0.56 -11.08 8.50
CA VAL A 135 -0.94 -11.72 7.24
C VAL A 135 -1.69 -10.75 6.34
N GLY A 136 -2.60 -9.94 6.89
CA GLY A 136 -3.31 -8.89 6.16
C GLY A 136 -2.37 -7.86 5.55
N TYR A 137 -1.43 -7.34 6.33
CA TYR A 137 -0.42 -6.40 5.83
C TYR A 137 0.46 -7.02 4.72
N LEU A 138 0.99 -8.22 4.93
CA LEU A 138 1.85 -8.90 3.95
C LEU A 138 1.10 -9.20 2.64
N ALA A 139 -0.16 -9.64 2.73
CA ALA A 139 -1.00 -9.83 1.55
C ALA A 139 -1.23 -8.52 0.80
N GLY A 140 -1.45 -7.41 1.53
CA GLY A 140 -1.54 -6.07 0.95
C GLY A 140 -0.27 -5.68 0.21
N ALA A 141 0.90 -5.88 0.80
CA ALA A 141 2.18 -5.61 0.16
C ALA A 141 2.34 -6.41 -1.16
N VAL A 142 2.06 -7.72 -1.14
CA VAL A 142 2.16 -8.56 -2.35
C VAL A 142 1.22 -8.08 -3.46
N ILE A 143 -0.04 -7.77 -3.13
CA ILE A 143 -1.00 -7.30 -4.13
C ILE A 143 -0.59 -5.91 -4.65
N LYS A 144 -0.06 -5.00 -3.81
CA LYS A 144 0.48 -3.71 -4.28
C LYS A 144 1.61 -3.89 -5.28
N PHE A 145 2.53 -4.83 -5.03
CA PHE A 145 3.59 -5.18 -5.99
C PHE A 145 3.02 -5.60 -7.35
N ILE A 146 2.00 -6.45 -7.34
CA ILE A 146 1.31 -6.89 -8.57
C ILE A 146 0.64 -5.71 -9.27
N LEU A 147 -0.05 -4.84 -8.53
CA LEU A 147 -0.73 -3.66 -9.08
C LEU A 147 0.26 -2.68 -9.72
N LEU A 148 1.39 -2.41 -9.08
CA LEU A 148 2.45 -1.57 -9.66
C LEU A 148 3.00 -2.20 -10.95
N PHE A 149 3.25 -3.51 -10.94
CA PHE A 149 3.72 -4.22 -12.14
C PHE A 149 2.70 -4.18 -13.29
N ILE A 150 1.41 -4.38 -13.02
CA ILE A 150 0.34 -4.21 -14.02
C ILE A 150 0.34 -2.77 -14.55
N GLY A 151 0.49 -1.80 -13.66
CA GLY A 151 0.56 -0.38 -14.00
C GLY A 151 1.70 -0.03 -14.95
N LEU A 152 2.87 -0.63 -14.73
CA LEU A 152 4.02 -0.52 -15.63
C LEU A 152 3.76 -1.17 -16.99
N LEU A 153 3.15 -2.35 -17.02
CA LEU A 153 2.79 -3.02 -18.28
C LEU A 153 1.78 -2.20 -19.09
N LEU A 154 0.78 -1.61 -18.42
CA LEU A 154 -0.18 -0.71 -19.07
C LEU A 154 0.52 0.53 -19.65
N ALA A 155 1.44 1.14 -18.91
CA ALA A 155 2.21 2.28 -19.41
C ALA A 155 3.12 1.92 -20.59
N GLY A 156 3.80 0.78 -20.55
CA GLY A 156 4.62 0.30 -21.67
C GLY A 156 3.79 -0.02 -22.92
N PHE A 157 2.65 -0.69 -22.74
CA PHE A 157 1.75 -1.03 -23.86
C PHE A 157 1.14 0.22 -24.50
N SER A 158 0.66 1.17 -23.71
CA SER A 158 0.07 2.42 -24.20
C SER A 158 1.07 3.39 -24.81
N TRP A 159 2.36 3.23 -24.56
CA TRP A 159 3.40 4.01 -25.24
C TRP A 159 3.84 3.35 -26.55
N TRP A 160 3.78 2.02 -26.66
CA TRP A 160 4.13 1.36 -27.92
C TRP A 160 3.09 1.65 -29.02
N ILE A 161 1.81 1.64 -28.69
CA ILE A 161 0.71 1.89 -29.66
C ILE A 161 0.55 3.38 -29.91
#